data_AF-X1DU18-F1
#
_entry.id   AF-X1DU18-F1
#
_cell.length_a   1.000
_cell.length_b   1.000
_cell.length_c   1.000
_cell.angle_alpha   90.00
_cell.angle_beta   90.00
_cell.angle_gamma   90.00
#
_symmetry.space_group_name_H-M   'P 1'
#
loop_
_entity.id
_entity.type
_entity.pdbx_description
1 polymer ?
#
loop_
_entity_poly.entity_id
_entity_poly.type
_entity_poly.pdbx_seq_one_letter_code
_entity_poly.pdbx_strand_id
1 'polypeptide(L)'
;TKWSFVATLLYGNYVDPSIFRYDGRWWMFGETDPKGNDTLRLYYADDLIGPWIEHPESPIIEGDANIARPGGRVLVFDGLIVRYTQDDDPTYGNQVRAFEITELTTLSYEEKEVPENPILKTSGTGWNSDGMHHIDAHQIDENKWIACVDGYKGSFGFGF
;
A
#
# COMPACT_ATOMS: atom_id res chain seq x y z
N THR A 1 23.56 10.34 -10.04
CA THR A 1 22.22 10.86 -10.39
C THR A 1 21.81 11.89 -9.35
N LYS A 2 21.37 13.08 -9.76
CA LYS A 2 20.87 14.13 -8.85
C LYS A 2 19.37 14.25 -9.04
N TRP A 3 18.61 14.19 -7.95
CA TRP A 3 17.17 14.41 -7.98
C TRP A 3 16.86 15.90 -8.14
N SER A 4 15.83 16.22 -8.92
CA SER A 4 15.27 17.57 -9.06
C SER A 4 13.76 17.52 -8.90
N PHE A 5 13.19 18.54 -8.28
CA PHE A 5 11.74 18.70 -8.20
C PHE A 5 11.15 18.84 -9.61
N VAL A 6 10.10 18.07 -9.91
CA VAL A 6 9.38 18.11 -11.19
C VAL A 6 7.99 18.69 -11.00
N ALA A 7 7.19 18.11 -10.10
CA ALA A 7 5.83 18.55 -9.83
C ALA A 7 5.37 18.07 -8.45
N THR A 8 4.36 18.75 -7.91
CA THR A 8 3.53 18.25 -6.81
C THR A 8 2.31 17.58 -7.43
N LEU A 9 2.07 16.30 -7.12
CA LEU A 9 0.98 15.53 -7.73
C LEU A 9 -0.40 15.86 -7.12
N LEU A 10 -0.46 15.94 -5.79
CA LEU A 10 -1.63 16.33 -5.00
C LEU A 10 -1.20 17.17 -3.80
N TYR A 11 -2.05 18.12 -3.37
CA TYR A 11 -1.85 18.90 -2.15
C TYR A 11 -2.80 18.40 -1.06
N GLY A 12 -2.28 18.14 0.13
CA GLY A 12 -3.06 17.61 1.26
C GLY A 12 -2.19 16.85 2.25
N ASN A 13 -2.83 16.16 3.19
CA ASN A 13 -2.17 15.22 4.09
C ASN A 13 -2.37 13.81 3.52
N TYR A 14 -1.28 13.24 3.01
CA TYR A 14 -1.27 11.91 2.43
C TYR A 14 -0.16 11.11 3.07
N VAL A 15 -0.45 9.87 3.43
CA VAL A 15 0.52 8.92 3.93
C VAL A 15 0.61 7.73 2.98
N ASP A 16 1.85 7.30 2.72
CA ASP A 16 2.21 6.15 1.89
C ASP A 16 1.50 6.06 0.53
N PRO A 17 1.56 7.11 -0.32
CA PRO A 17 0.90 7.06 -1.62
C PRO A 17 1.50 5.97 -2.52
N SER A 18 0.64 5.08 -3.03
CA SER A 18 1.02 3.98 -3.92
C SER A 18 0.55 4.26 -5.35
N ILE A 19 1.49 4.71 -6.19
CA ILE A 19 1.26 5.04 -7.60
C ILE A 19 1.51 3.82 -8.49
N PHE A 20 0.60 3.55 -9.41
CA PHE A 20 0.74 2.46 -10.38
C PHE A 20 0.06 2.80 -11.71
N ARG A 21 0.43 2.07 -12.77
CA ARG A 21 -0.16 2.19 -14.10
C ARG A 21 -0.94 0.92 -14.42
N TYR A 22 -2.20 1.08 -14.81
CA TYR A 22 -3.05 -0.02 -15.25
C TYR A 22 -4.03 0.49 -16.30
N ASP A 23 -4.27 -0.32 -17.33
CA ASP A 23 -5.19 -0.02 -18.45
C ASP A 23 -5.03 1.39 -19.04
N GLY A 24 -3.79 1.78 -19.34
CA GLY A 24 -3.51 3.08 -19.95
C GLY A 24 -3.85 4.28 -19.04
N ARG A 25 -3.96 4.10 -17.72
CA ARG A 25 -4.24 5.15 -16.74
C ARG A 25 -3.32 5.06 -15.53
N TRP A 26 -3.00 6.21 -14.93
CA TRP A 26 -2.29 6.29 -13.66
C TRP A 26 -3.29 6.26 -12.53
N TRP A 27 -2.97 5.50 -11.49
CA TRP A 27 -3.77 5.30 -10.30
C TRP A 27 -2.91 5.57 -9.08
N MET A 28 -3.52 6.05 -8.01
CA MET A 28 -2.86 6.32 -6.74
C MET A 28 -3.79 6.02 -5.60
N PHE A 29 -3.38 5.12 -4.72
CA PHE A 29 -3.95 5.01 -3.38
C PHE A 29 -3.21 5.91 -2.42
N GLY A 30 -3.89 6.43 -1.40
CA GLY A 30 -3.24 7.13 -0.29
C GLY A 30 -4.10 7.11 0.97
N GLU A 31 -3.45 6.96 2.12
CA GLU A 31 -4.05 7.13 3.44
C GLU A 31 -4.23 8.64 3.69
N THR A 32 -5.37 9.05 4.26
CA THR A 32 -5.71 10.48 4.44
C THR A 32 -6.21 10.90 5.83
N ASP A 33 -6.37 9.96 6.78
CA ASP A 33 -6.52 10.24 8.20
C ASP A 33 -5.19 10.06 8.97
N PRO A 34 -4.46 11.16 9.23
CA PRO A 34 -3.17 11.10 9.92
C PRO A 34 -3.27 10.69 11.40
N LYS A 35 -4.47 10.49 11.96
CA LYS A 35 -4.67 10.07 13.35
C LYS A 35 -5.03 8.60 13.49
N GLY A 36 -5.94 8.11 12.65
CA GLY A 36 -6.44 6.74 12.68
C GLY A 36 -5.67 5.77 11.78
N ASN A 37 -5.02 6.25 10.71
CA ASN A 37 -4.54 5.41 9.60
C ASN A 37 -5.66 4.54 9.00
N ASP A 38 -6.90 5.03 9.02
CA ASP A 38 -8.11 4.24 8.82
C ASP A 38 -8.92 4.66 7.58
N THR A 39 -8.39 5.59 6.78
CA THR A 39 -9.10 6.17 5.64
C THR A 39 -8.27 6.11 4.36
N LEU A 40 -8.68 5.23 3.43
CA LEU A 40 -8.04 5.05 2.11
C LEU A 40 -8.82 5.77 1.01
N ARG A 41 -8.12 6.59 0.22
CA ARG A 41 -8.68 7.23 -0.98
C ARG A 41 -7.97 6.76 -2.24
N LEU A 42 -8.70 6.77 -3.35
CA LEU A 42 -8.22 6.40 -4.67
C LEU A 42 -8.30 7.60 -5.61
N TYR A 43 -7.26 7.80 -6.39
CA TYR A 43 -7.14 8.86 -7.39
C TYR A 43 -6.71 8.28 -8.74
N TYR A 44 -7.02 8.99 -9.82
CA TYR A 44 -6.57 8.63 -11.16
C TYR A 44 -6.17 9.85 -12.00
N ALA A 45 -5.31 9.61 -13.00
CA ALA A 45 -4.86 10.63 -13.94
C ALA A 45 -4.51 10.03 -15.30
N ASP A 46 -4.66 10.81 -16.38
CA ASP A 46 -4.19 10.41 -17.71
C ASP A 46 -2.65 10.46 -17.80
N ASP A 47 -2.04 11.49 -17.22
CA ASP A 47 -0.59 11.71 -17.12
C ASP A 47 -0.10 11.61 -15.66
N LEU A 48 1.14 11.18 -15.45
CA LEU A 48 1.74 11.01 -14.13
C LEU A 48 1.79 12.33 -13.36
N ILE A 49 2.04 13.45 -14.06
CA ILE A 49 2.10 14.78 -13.44
C ILE A 49 0.71 15.38 -13.21
N GLY A 50 -0.36 14.66 -13.55
CA GLY A 50 -1.75 15.04 -13.36
C GLY A 50 -2.42 15.64 -14.61
N PRO A 51 -3.61 16.23 -14.46
CA PRO A 51 -4.31 16.44 -13.19
C PRO A 51 -4.76 15.12 -12.56
N TRP A 52 -4.59 15.01 -11.25
CA TRP A 52 -5.11 13.89 -10.46
C TRP A 52 -6.54 14.19 -10.02
N ILE A 53 -7.43 13.24 -10.27
CA ILE A 53 -8.86 13.31 -9.97
C ILE A 53 -9.17 12.25 -8.92
N GLU A 54 -9.89 12.63 -7.87
CA GLU A 54 -10.37 11.67 -6.88
C GLU A 54 -11.44 10.76 -7.48
N HIS A 55 -11.32 9.46 -7.23
CA HIS A 55 -12.28 8.46 -7.67
C HIS A 55 -13.65 8.71 -6.99
N PRO A 56 -14.78 8.63 -7.72
CA PRO A 56 -16.10 8.94 -7.18
C PRO A 56 -16.55 8.05 -6.01
N GLU A 57 -15.97 6.86 -5.87
CA GLU A 57 -16.23 5.96 -4.74
C GLU A 57 -15.28 6.16 -3.56
N SER A 58 -14.38 7.15 -3.62
CA SER A 58 -13.57 7.50 -2.45
C SER A 58 -14.43 8.14 -1.34
N PRO A 59 -14.16 7.84 -0.05
CA PRO A 59 -13.13 6.92 0.43
C PRO A 59 -13.48 5.45 0.12
N ILE A 60 -12.48 4.69 -0.33
CA ILE A 60 -12.60 3.25 -0.58
C ILE A 60 -12.75 2.50 0.75
N ILE A 61 -12.06 2.99 1.78
CA ILE A 61 -12.10 2.48 3.15
C ILE A 61 -12.19 3.68 4.08
N GLU A 62 -13.07 3.61 5.08
CA GLU A 62 -13.22 4.63 6.14
C GLU A 62 -13.45 3.91 7.48
N GLY A 63 -12.65 4.25 8.50
CA GLY A 63 -12.76 3.69 9.85
C GLY A 63 -12.22 2.27 10.02
N ASP A 64 -11.32 1.80 9.13
CA ASP A 64 -10.67 0.49 9.26
C ASP A 64 -9.14 0.57 9.06
N ALA A 65 -8.42 0.69 10.18
CA ALA A 65 -6.96 0.74 10.21
C ALA A 65 -6.29 -0.61 9.90
N ASN A 66 -7.03 -1.73 9.80
CA ASN A 66 -6.44 -3.01 9.41
C ASN A 66 -6.17 -3.12 7.90
N ILE A 67 -6.81 -2.25 7.09
CA ILE A 67 -6.81 -2.39 5.63
C ILE A 67 -6.68 -1.08 4.84
N ALA A 68 -6.75 0.08 5.49
CA ALA A 68 -6.73 1.37 4.82
C ALA A 68 -5.32 1.78 4.35
N ARG A 69 -4.32 1.74 5.23
CA ARG A 69 -3.00 2.28 4.92
C ARG A 69 -2.27 1.43 3.87
N PRO A 70 -1.73 2.01 2.77
CA PRO A 70 -1.00 1.24 1.77
C PRO A 70 0.28 0.59 2.35
N GLY A 71 0.46 -0.70 2.10
CA GLY A 71 1.59 -1.51 2.58
C GLY A 71 2.71 -1.66 1.54
N GLY A 72 2.79 -0.73 0.58
CA GLY A 72 3.75 -0.77 -0.52
C GLY A 72 3.12 -0.61 -1.90
N ARG A 73 3.93 -0.81 -2.94
CA ARG A 73 3.52 -0.60 -4.33
C ARG A 73 2.47 -1.63 -4.76
N VAL A 74 1.42 -1.18 -5.45
CA VAL A 74 0.45 -2.07 -6.10
C VAL A 74 1.15 -2.93 -7.15
N LEU A 75 0.94 -4.24 -7.09
CA LEU A 75 1.45 -5.18 -8.07
C LEU A 75 0.46 -5.26 -9.24
N VAL A 76 0.95 -5.05 -10.46
CA VAL A 76 0.23 -5.32 -11.71
C VAL A 76 1.01 -6.38 -12.46
N PHE A 77 0.42 -7.57 -12.63
CA PHE A 77 1.09 -8.72 -13.23
C PHE A 77 0.08 -9.62 -13.95
N ASP A 78 0.27 -9.88 -15.24
CA ASP A 78 -0.59 -10.78 -16.04
C ASP A 78 -2.12 -10.53 -15.89
N GLY A 79 -2.51 -9.25 -15.80
CA GLY A 79 -3.90 -8.84 -15.60
C GLY A 79 -4.41 -8.91 -14.16
N LEU A 80 -3.63 -9.48 -13.24
CA LEU A 80 -3.86 -9.42 -11.80
C LEU A 80 -3.38 -8.09 -11.23
N ILE A 81 -4.21 -7.47 -10.39
CA ILE A 81 -3.87 -6.26 -9.65
C ILE A 81 -3.97 -6.57 -8.16
N VAL A 82 -2.88 -6.39 -7.42
CA VAL A 82 -2.85 -6.65 -5.97
C VAL A 82 -2.44 -5.39 -5.22
N ARG A 83 -3.33 -4.93 -4.34
CA ARG A 83 -3.06 -3.88 -3.36
C ARG A 83 -2.54 -4.53 -2.08
N TYR A 84 -1.43 -4.01 -1.57
CA TYR A 84 -0.94 -4.37 -0.24
C TYR A 84 -1.38 -3.32 0.77
N THR A 85 -1.67 -3.74 1.99
CA THR A 85 -2.02 -2.86 3.10
C THR A 85 -1.19 -3.18 4.33
N GLN A 86 -0.78 -2.12 5.01
CA GLN A 86 -0.24 -2.14 6.35
C GLN A 86 -1.42 -2.23 7.33
N ASP A 87 -1.37 -3.22 8.20
CA ASP A 87 -2.32 -3.39 9.28
C ASP A 87 -1.82 -2.65 10.53
N ASP A 88 -2.61 -1.66 10.98
CA ASP A 88 -2.26 -0.74 12.07
C ASP A 88 -3.09 -0.94 13.35
N ASP A 89 -4.00 -1.91 13.39
CA ASP A 89 -4.84 -2.22 14.56
C ASP A 89 -4.63 -3.68 15.05
N PRO A 90 -4.50 -3.93 16.36
CA PRO A 90 -4.52 -2.95 17.47
C PRO A 90 -3.18 -2.22 17.68
N THR A 91 -2.17 -2.52 16.86
CA THR A 91 -0.83 -1.95 16.98
C THR A 91 -0.28 -1.64 15.61
N TYR A 92 0.36 -0.48 15.49
CA TYR A 92 1.02 -0.01 14.28
C TYR A 92 1.89 -1.09 13.62
N GLY A 93 1.65 -1.35 12.34
CA GLY A 93 2.52 -2.14 11.47
C GLY A 93 2.74 -3.59 11.91
N ASN A 94 1.68 -4.27 12.35
CA ASN A 94 1.78 -5.64 12.87
C ASN A 94 1.88 -6.71 11.76
N GLN A 95 1.33 -6.44 10.57
CA GLN A 95 1.35 -7.34 9.42
C GLN A 95 1.09 -6.61 8.10
N VAL A 96 1.30 -7.32 6.98
CA VAL A 96 0.87 -6.91 5.64
C VAL A 96 -0.19 -7.88 5.14
N ARG A 97 -1.28 -7.31 4.62
CA ARG A 97 -2.36 -8.04 3.95
C ARG A 97 -2.41 -7.67 2.47
N ALA A 98 -2.98 -8.55 1.66
CA ALA A 98 -3.13 -8.40 0.22
C ALA A 98 -4.60 -8.47 -0.20
N PHE A 99 -4.97 -7.63 -1.16
CA PHE A 99 -6.30 -7.54 -1.75
C PHE A 99 -6.17 -7.58 -3.27
N GLU A 100 -6.89 -8.48 -3.92
CA GLU A 100 -7.00 -8.50 -5.37
C GLU A 100 -8.05 -7.48 -5.79
N ILE A 101 -7.65 -6.49 -6.58
CA ILE A 101 -8.58 -5.53 -7.18
C ILE A 101 -9.26 -6.22 -8.36
N THR A 102 -10.54 -6.51 -8.23
CA THR A 102 -11.35 -7.25 -9.21
C THR A 102 -12.04 -6.33 -10.21
N GLU A 103 -12.28 -5.07 -9.84
CA GLU A 103 -12.77 -4.03 -10.74
C GLU A 103 -12.03 -2.73 -10.48
N LEU A 104 -11.50 -2.11 -11.55
CA LEU A 104 -10.83 -0.83 -11.50
C LEU A 104 -11.15 -0.02 -12.76
N THR A 105 -12.17 0.83 -12.67
CA THR A 105 -12.52 1.79 -13.70
C THR A 105 -12.59 3.19 -13.10
N THR A 106 -12.86 4.23 -13.90
CA THR A 106 -13.04 5.60 -13.35
C THR A 106 -14.40 5.80 -12.69
N LEU A 107 -15.24 4.75 -12.65
CA LEU A 107 -16.62 4.80 -12.18
C LEU A 107 -16.94 3.76 -11.10
N SER A 108 -16.09 2.73 -10.94
CA SER A 108 -16.32 1.57 -10.08
C SER A 108 -15.00 0.99 -9.61
N TYR A 109 -14.97 0.59 -8.34
CA TYR A 109 -13.88 -0.05 -7.64
C TYR A 109 -14.39 -1.24 -6.83
N GLU A 110 -13.80 -2.41 -7.05
CA GLU A 110 -14.02 -3.58 -6.21
C GLU A 110 -12.71 -4.29 -5.91
N GLU A 111 -12.57 -4.79 -4.69
CA GLU A 111 -11.48 -5.67 -4.30
C GLU A 111 -11.99 -6.81 -3.41
N LYS A 112 -11.22 -7.90 -3.36
CA LYS A 112 -11.45 -9.02 -2.45
C LYS A 112 -10.17 -9.36 -1.71
N GLU A 113 -10.33 -9.77 -0.46
CA GLU A 113 -9.20 -10.23 0.34
C GLU A 113 -8.59 -11.51 -0.25
N VAL A 114 -7.25 -11.57 -0.28
CA VAL A 114 -6.52 -12.77 -0.67
C VAL A 114 -6.60 -13.83 0.46
N PRO A 115 -7.00 -15.09 0.19
CA PRO A 115 -7.19 -16.13 1.21
C PRO A 115 -5.95 -16.44 2.05
N GLU A 116 -4.76 -16.22 1.50
CA GLU A 116 -3.47 -16.52 2.14
C GLU A 116 -3.03 -15.45 3.15
N ASN A 117 -3.85 -14.44 3.42
CA ASN A 117 -3.51 -13.39 4.37
C ASN A 117 -3.29 -13.91 5.81
N PRO A 118 -2.41 -13.24 6.58
CA PRO A 118 -1.52 -12.16 6.14
C PRO A 118 -0.33 -12.70 5.32
N ILE A 119 0.10 -11.96 4.30
CA ILE A 119 1.23 -12.34 3.45
C ILE A 119 2.59 -12.09 4.11
N LEU A 120 2.63 -11.20 5.09
CA LEU A 120 3.83 -10.88 5.86
C LEU A 120 3.42 -10.56 7.29
N LYS A 121 4.19 -11.03 8.27
CA LYS A 121 3.99 -10.66 9.67
C LYS A 121 5.30 -10.67 10.42
N THR A 122 5.31 -10.02 11.58
CA THR A 122 6.45 -10.05 12.49
C THR A 122 6.74 -11.48 12.96
N SER A 123 8.03 -11.80 13.14
CA SER A 123 8.43 -13.10 13.68
C SER A 123 8.50 -13.11 15.22
N GLY A 124 8.41 -11.94 15.85
CA GLY A 124 8.64 -11.73 17.28
C GLY A 124 10.10 -11.88 17.72
N THR A 125 11.03 -12.23 16.81
CA THR A 125 12.45 -12.45 17.14
C THR A 125 13.39 -12.02 16.01
N GLY A 126 14.70 -11.89 16.29
CA GLY A 126 15.67 -11.62 15.23
C GLY A 126 15.56 -10.22 14.61
N TRP A 127 15.87 -10.11 13.32
CA TRP A 127 15.91 -8.83 12.60
C TRP A 127 14.51 -8.30 12.25
N ASN A 128 13.52 -9.19 12.14
CA ASN A 128 12.13 -8.90 11.81
C ASN A 128 11.19 -9.16 12.99
N SER A 129 11.67 -8.90 14.20
CA SER A 129 10.86 -9.10 15.40
C SER A 129 9.66 -8.17 15.46
N ASP A 130 9.75 -7.01 14.80
CA ASP A 130 8.70 -5.99 14.76
C ASP A 130 8.76 -5.20 13.44
N GLY A 131 7.73 -4.39 13.17
CA GLY A 131 7.68 -3.45 12.04
C GLY A 131 7.73 -4.10 10.66
N MET A 132 7.03 -5.23 10.50
CA MET A 132 6.91 -5.96 9.23
C MET A 132 5.66 -5.50 8.50
N HIS A 133 5.71 -4.32 7.89
CA HIS A 133 4.51 -3.63 7.39
C HIS A 133 4.63 -3.07 5.97
N HIS A 134 5.76 -3.27 5.29
CA HIS A 134 5.94 -2.83 3.91
C HIS A 134 6.50 -3.95 3.03
N ILE A 135 5.96 -4.07 1.81
CA ILE A 135 6.42 -5.02 0.80
C ILE A 135 6.49 -4.37 -0.60
N ASP A 136 7.52 -4.73 -1.36
CA ASP A 136 7.61 -4.45 -2.79
C ASP A 136 8.11 -5.71 -3.53
N ALA A 137 7.21 -6.36 -4.26
CA ALA A 137 7.48 -7.60 -5.00
C ALA A 137 8.00 -7.33 -6.41
N HIS A 138 9.10 -8.00 -6.78
CA HIS A 138 9.79 -7.86 -8.06
C HIS A 138 9.97 -9.22 -8.74
N GLN A 139 9.45 -9.35 -9.96
CA GLN A 139 9.76 -10.48 -10.82
C GLN A 139 11.17 -10.28 -11.37
N ILE A 140 12.03 -11.29 -11.19
CA ILE A 140 13.42 -11.27 -11.65
C ILE A 140 13.71 -12.32 -12.73
N ASP A 141 12.76 -13.24 -12.98
CA ASP A 141 12.77 -14.23 -14.06
C ASP A 141 11.33 -14.77 -14.27
N GLU A 142 11.07 -15.53 -15.33
CA GLU A 142 9.73 -16.06 -15.69
C GLU A 142 9.00 -16.67 -14.49
N ASN A 143 9.71 -17.44 -13.67
CA ASN A 143 9.13 -18.14 -12.51
C ASN A 143 9.83 -17.76 -11.19
N LYS A 144 10.44 -16.58 -11.12
CA LYS A 144 11.23 -16.17 -9.96
C LYS A 144 10.90 -14.77 -9.51
N TRP A 145 10.55 -14.67 -8.23
CA TRP A 145 10.24 -13.43 -7.55
C TRP A 145 11.18 -13.22 -6.36
N ILE A 146 11.46 -11.96 -6.08
CA ILE A 146 12.00 -11.50 -4.81
C ILE A 146 11.06 -10.44 -4.25
N ALA A 147 11.03 -10.30 -2.94
CA ALA A 147 10.33 -9.21 -2.27
C ALA A 147 11.33 -8.42 -1.43
N CYS A 148 11.27 -7.10 -1.55
CA CYS A 148 11.89 -6.19 -0.60
C CYS A 148 10.88 -5.93 0.51
N VAL A 149 11.30 -6.13 1.77
CA VAL A 149 10.46 -5.93 2.95
C VAL A 149 11.23 -5.14 3.99
N ASP A 150 10.52 -4.42 4.85
CA ASP A 150 11.08 -3.81 6.05
C ASP A 150 11.09 -4.78 7.23
N GLY A 151 11.27 -4.25 8.44
CA GLY A 151 11.45 -5.00 9.66
C GLY A 151 12.54 -4.41 10.53
N TYR A 152 12.35 -4.43 11.85
CA TYR A 152 13.40 -4.06 12.77
C TYR A 152 13.43 -4.93 14.02
N LYS A 153 14.59 -4.93 14.67
CA LYS A 153 14.82 -5.63 15.93
C LYS A 153 14.32 -4.77 17.09
N GLY A 154 13.21 -5.17 17.70
CA GLY A 154 12.73 -4.60 18.94
C GLY A 154 13.75 -4.87 20.06
N SER A 155 14.26 -3.81 20.69
CA SER A 155 15.05 -3.95 21.91
C SER A 155 14.12 -4.00 23.12
N PHE A 156 13.97 -5.15 23.75
CA PHE A 156 13.44 -5.21 25.10
C PHE A 156 14.48 -4.62 26.06
N GLY A 157 14.36 -3.33 26.35
CA GLY A 157 15.08 -2.68 27.44
C GLY A 157 14.39 -2.98 28.75
N PHE A 158 14.88 -3.96 29.51
CA PHE A 158 14.58 -4.01 30.94
C PHE A 158 15.36 -2.87 31.60
N GLY A 159 14.68 -1.76 31.88
CA GLY A 159 15.16 -0.77 32.84
C GLY A 159 15.11 -1.41 34.23
N PHE A 160 16.29 -1.71 34.78
CA PHE A 160 16.47 -1.98 36.20
C PHE A 160 16.54 -0.65 36.96
#